data_AF-A0A9D0ZXZ2-F1
#
_entry.id   AF-A0A9D0ZXZ2-F1
#
_cell.length_a   1.000
_cell.length_b   1.000
_cell.length_c   1.000
_cell.angle_alpha   90.00
_cell.angle_beta   90.00
_cell.angle_gamma   90.00
#
_symmetry.space_group_name_H-M   'P 1'
#
loop_
_entity.id
_entity.type
_entity.pdbx_description
1 polymer ?
#
loop_
_entity_poly.entity_id
_entity_poly.type
_entity_poly.pdbx_seq_one_letter_code
_entity_poly.pdbx_strand_id
1 'polypeptide(L)' 'MKRKIYQELMSWKQDGAGKTALLIDGARRVGKSYIVEKFARAEYKSYILIDFNRASTEVKELFEHYLD' A
#
# COMPACT_ATOMS: atom_id res chain seq x y z
N MET A 1 -5.40 11.49 -14.80
CA MET A 1 -5.59 10.23 -14.04
C MET A 1 -4.61 10.07 -12.87
N LYS A 2 -3.28 10.05 -13.09
CA LYS A 2 -2.28 9.98 -11.99
C LYS A 2 -2.50 11.01 -10.88
N ARG A 3 -2.91 12.23 -11.25
CA ARG A 3 -3.20 13.32 -10.31
C ARG A 3 -4.39 13.04 -9.40
N LYS A 4 -5.42 12.32 -9.88
CA LYS A 4 -6.64 12.02 -9.13
C LYS A 4 -6.36 11.00 -8.02
N ILE A 5 -5.75 9.87 -8.36
CA ILE A 5 -5.42 8.83 -7.38
C ILE A 5 -4.42 9.34 -6.32
N TYR A 6 -3.47 10.21 -6.68
CA TYR A 6 -2.58 10.81 -5.69
C TYR A 6 -3.33 11.69 -4.68
N GLN A 7 -4.34 12.44 -5.14
CA GLN A 7 -5.20 13.24 -4.25
C GLN A 7 -6.06 12.34 -3.34
N GLU A 8 -6.57 11.23 -3.84
CA GLU A 8 -7.31 10.23 -3.04
C GLU A 8 -6.40 9.63 -1.94
N LEU A 9 -5.15 9.27 -2.26
CA LEU A 9 -4.17 8.80 -1.28
C LEU A 9 -3.84 9.88 -0.22
N MET A 10 -3.75 11.14 -0.63
CA MET A 10 -3.51 12.24 0.30
C MET A 10 -4.69 12.45 1.26
N SER A 11 -5.93 12.43 0.74
CA SER A 11 -7.14 12.52 1.57
C SER A 11 -7.17 11.38 2.58
N TRP A 12 -6.95 10.14 2.13
CA TRP A 12 -6.88 8.98 3.01
C TRP A 12 -5.85 9.14 4.14
N LYS A 13 -4.64 9.63 3.83
CA LYS A 13 -3.61 9.89 4.85
C LYS A 13 -4.07 10.94 5.88
N GLN A 14 -4.69 12.02 5.42
CA GLN A 14 -5.13 13.13 6.27
C GLN A 14 -6.34 12.75 7.13
N ASP A 15 -7.34 12.11 6.53
CA ASP A 15 -8.62 11.80 7.17
C ASP A 15 -8.51 10.55 8.07
N GLY A 16 -7.70 9.57 7.65
CA GLY A 16 -7.51 8.32 8.38
C GLY A 16 -6.58 8.43 9.59
N ALA A 17 -5.67 9.41 9.61
CA ALA A 17 -4.67 9.63 10.68
C ALA A 17 -3.96 8.34 11.17
N GLY A 18 -3.67 7.41 10.25
CA GLY A 18 -3.03 6.12 10.55
C GLY A 18 -3.94 5.04 11.14
N LYS A 19 -5.24 5.27 11.25
CA LYS A 19 -6.23 4.33 11.82
C LYS A 19 -6.91 3.44 10.79
N THR A 20 -6.75 3.74 9.50
CA THR A 20 -7.42 3.01 8.42
C THR A 20 -6.39 2.47 7.43
N ALA A 21 -6.76 1.38 6.76
CA ALA A 21 -6.02 0.83 5.63
C ALA A 21 -6.76 1.14 4.32
N LEU A 22 -6.03 1.19 3.21
CA LEU A 22 -6.57 1.41 1.87
C LEU A 22 -6.36 0.17 1.00
N LEU A 23 -7.44 -0.32 0.38
CA LEU A 23 -7.38 -1.38 -0.63
C LEU A 23 -7.40 -0.75 -2.03
N ILE A 24 -6.37 -1.02 -2.84
CA ILE A 24 -6.31 -0.55 -4.24
C ILE A 24 -6.41 -1.74 -5.19
N ASP A 25 -7.57 -1.86 -5.84
CA ASP A 25 -7.84 -2.91 -6.82
C ASP A 25 -7.94 -2.35 -8.26
N GLY A 26 -7.94 -3.25 -9.25
CA GLY A 26 -8.15 -2.95 -10.66
C GLY A 26 -7.38 -3.91 -11.57
N ALA A 27 -7.37 -3.65 -12.87
CA ALA A 27 -6.70 -4.51 -13.84
C ALA A 27 -5.19 -4.71 -13.55
N ARG A 28 -4.67 -5.87 -13.97
CA ARG A 28 -3.25 -6.19 -13.82
C ARG A 28 -2.38 -5.22 -14.64
N ARG A 29 -1.20 -4.85 -14.11
CA ARG A 29 -0.18 -4.02 -14.79
C ARG A 29 -0.59 -2.57 -15.12
N VAL A 30 -1.61 -2.01 -14.47
CA VAL A 30 -2.02 -0.60 -14.66
C VAL A 30 -1.19 0.42 -13.85
N GLY A 31 -0.15 -0.02 -13.14
CA GLY A 31 0.74 0.86 -12.37
C GLY A 31 0.30 1.15 -10.93
N LYS A 32 -0.52 0.26 -10.32
CA LYS A 32 -0.96 0.39 -8.93
C LYS A 32 0.21 0.43 -7.93
N SER A 33 1.10 -0.57 -7.97
CA SER A 33 2.28 -0.61 -7.08
C SER A 33 3.18 0.61 -7.28
N TYR A 34 3.34 1.05 -8.54
CA TYR A 34 4.14 2.23 -8.86
C TYR A 34 3.62 3.50 -8.18
N ILE A 35 2.30 3.76 -8.22
CA ILE A 35 1.76 4.98 -7.63
C ILE A 35 1.80 4.93 -6.09
N VAL A 36 1.56 3.77 -5.48
CA VAL A 36 1.65 3.59 -4.02
C VAL A 36 3.07 3.80 -3.53
N GLU A 37 4.06 3.20 -4.19
CA GLU A 37 5.46 3.35 -3.81
C GLU A 37 5.92 4.81 -4.00
N LYS A 38 5.51 5.46 -5.10
CA LYS A 38 5.82 6.87 -5.34
C LYS A 38 5.23 7.76 -4.24
N PHE A 39 3.99 7.51 -3.83
CA PHE A 39 3.34 8.24 -2.74
C PHE A 39 4.07 7.99 -1.40
N ALA A 40 4.38 6.73 -1.09
CA ALA A 40 5.10 6.38 0.13
C ALA A 40 6.45 7.12 0.27
N ARG A 41 7.23 7.15 -0.82
CA ARG A 41 8.52 7.87 -0.88
C ARG A 41 8.39 9.38 -0.71
N ALA A 42 7.30 9.97 -1.19
CA ALA A 42 7.09 11.42 -1.13
C ALA A 42 6.51 11.88 0.21
N GLU A 43 5.65 11.06 0.82
CA GLU A 43 4.77 11.49 1.91
C GLU A 43 5.12 10.91 3.28
N TYR A 44 6.03 9.94 3.34
CA TYR A 44 6.48 9.32 4.59
C TYR A 44 7.99 9.39 4.69
N LYS A 45 8.50 9.58 5.92
CA LYS A 45 9.93 9.54 6.22
C LYS A 45 10.56 8.19 5.84
N SER A 46 9.80 7.11 6.00
CA SER A 46 10.21 5.73 5.70
C SER A 46 8.97 4.86 5.48
N TYR A 47 9.12 3.76 4.73
CA TYR A 47 8.05 2.77 4.54
C TYR A 47 8.64 1.36 4.40
N ILE A 48 7.83 0.35 4.72
CA ILE A 48 8.12 -1.07 4.47
C ILE A 48 7.28 -1.51 3.28
N LEU A 49 7.91 -2.19 2.31
CA LEU A 49 7.21 -2.80 1.18
C LEU A 49 7.28 -4.32 1.31
N ILE A 50 6.11 -4.95 1.44
CA ILE A 50 5.99 -6.41 1.49
C ILE A 50 5.43 -6.87 0.14
N ASP A 51 6.25 -7.55 -0.66
CA ASP A 51 5.82 -8.23 -1.89
C ASP A 51 5.66 -9.72 -1.62
N PHE A 52 4.43 -10.20 -1.49
CA PHE A 52 4.14 -11.61 -1.22
C PHE A 52 4.57 -12.57 -2.33
N ASN A 53 4.89 -12.08 -3.55
CA ASN A 53 5.52 -12.92 -4.57
C ASN A 53 6.99 -13.24 -4.25
N ARG A 54 7.61 -12.46 -3.35
CA ARG A 54 9.03 -12.56 -2.98
C ARG A 54 9.24 -12.88 -1.50
N ALA A 55 8.23 -12.66 -0.66
CA ALA A 55 8.28 -12.94 0.76
C ALA A 55 8.54 -14.43 1.04
N SER A 56 9.30 -14.73 2.09
CA SER A 56 9.55 -16.11 2.53
C SER A 56 8.24 -16.77 3.00
N THR A 57 8.26 -18.10 3.09
CA THR A 57 7.14 -18.86 3.65
C THR A 57 6.84 -18.41 5.08
N GLU A 58 7.86 -18.18 5.90
CA GLU A 58 7.64 -17.72 7.28
C GLU A 58 6.88 -16.39 7.33
N VAL A 59 7.23 -15.44 6.45
CA VAL A 59 6.52 -14.16 6.36
C VAL A 59 5.07 -14.37 5.95
N LYS A 60 4.78 -15.30 5.04
CA LYS A 60 3.39 -15.59 4.62
C LYS A 60 2.58 -16.22 5.74
N GLU A 61 3.17 -17.20 6.44
CA GLU A 61 2.54 -17.89 7.58
C GLU A 61 2.15 -16.93 8.70
N LEU A 62 2.93 -15.86 8.93
CA LEU A 62 2.56 -14.80 9.88
C LEU A 62 1.19 -14.18 9.57
N PHE A 63 0.90 -13.92 8.28
CA PHE A 63 -0.39 -13.36 7.89
C PHE A 63 -1.50 -14.42 7.85
N GLU A 64 -1.19 -15.68 7.57
CA GLU A 64 -2.23 -16.72 7.49
C GLU A 64 -2.71 -17.20 8.87
N HIS A 65 -1.85 -17.14 9.90
CA HIS A 65 -2.13 -17.77 11.19
C HIS A 65 -2.20 -16.81 12.39
N TYR A 66 -1.77 -15.55 12.23
CA TYR A 66 -1.67 -14.59 13.34
C TYR A 66 -2.40 -13.26 13.06
N LEU A 67 -3.38 -13.26 12.15
CA LEU A 67 -4.22 -12.08 11.86
C LEU A 67 -5.41 -11.91 12.82
N ASP A 68 -5.56 -12.80 13.80
CA ASP A 68 -6.62 -12.79 14.83
C ASP A 68 -6.26 -11.92 16.05
#